data_AF-A0A1W9WUA1-F1
#
_entry.id   AF-A0A1W9WUA1-F1
#
_cell.length_a   1.000
_cell.length_b   1.000
_cell.length_c   1.000
_cell.angle_alpha   90.00
_cell.angle_beta   90.00
_cell.angle_gamma   90.00
#
_symmetry.space_group_name_H-M   'P 1'
#
loop_
_entity.id
_entity.type
_entity.pdbx_description
1 polymer ?
#
loop_
_entity_poly.entity_id
_entity_poly.type
_entity_poly.pdbx_seq_one_letter_code
_entity_poly.pdbx_strand_id
1 'polypeptide(L)'
;MSIEMTPEYVTELGKQLGEIWLAGLTVDDVFARFGQDELLSHLKPEEVISHFKPVDRLAGLEPKEVLPYFKPVDRLAGLTLPERLADLKPYVIEEYLKQLKKQQH
;
A
#
# COMPACT_ATOMS: atom_id res chain seq x y z
N MET A 1 -54.18 7.39 17.41
CA MET A 1 -53.29 6.26 17.79
C MET A 1 -52.16 6.83 18.61
N SER A 2 -52.06 6.47 19.88
CA SER A 2 -50.91 6.78 20.73
C SER A 2 -49.85 5.73 20.47
N ILE A 3 -48.72 6.12 19.90
CA ILE A 3 -47.56 5.25 19.81
C ILE A 3 -46.99 5.16 21.22
N GLU A 4 -46.98 3.97 21.81
CA GLU A 4 -46.32 3.74 23.08
C GLU A 4 -44.80 3.86 22.87
N MET A 5 -44.21 4.92 23.43
CA MET A 5 -42.77 5.18 23.36
C MET A 5 -42.05 4.30 24.37
N THR A 6 -42.07 2.99 24.15
CA THR A 6 -41.28 2.06 24.96
C THR A 6 -39.80 2.20 24.63
N PRO A 7 -38.88 1.89 25.57
CA PRO A 7 -37.44 1.91 25.30
C PRO A 7 -37.04 1.06 24.08
N GLU A 8 -37.69 -0.10 23.89
CA GLU A 8 -37.45 -1.01 22.78
C GLU A 8 -37.87 -0.37 21.45
N TYR A 9 -39.04 0.27 21.40
CA TYR A 9 -39.52 0.98 20.22
C TYR A 9 -38.60 2.13 19.83
N VAL A 10 -38.16 2.94 20.81
CA VAL A 10 -37.23 4.06 20.57
C VAL A 10 -35.87 3.55 20.07
N THR A 11 -35.38 2.44 20.61
CA THR A 11 -34.11 1.83 20.19
C THR A 11 -34.20 1.33 18.74
N GLU A 12 -35.29 0.65 18.39
CA GLU A 12 -35.51 0.14 17.05
C GLU A 12 -35.69 1.27 16.03
N LEU A 13 -36.48 2.30 16.38
CA LEU A 13 -36.63 3.50 15.57
C LEU A 13 -35.28 4.21 15.36
N GLY A 14 -34.45 4.30 16.40
CA GLY A 14 -33.11 4.87 16.31
C GLY A 14 -32.19 4.11 15.34
N LYS A 15 -32.22 2.77 15.37
CA LYS A 15 -31.49 1.94 14.40
C LYS A 15 -31.98 2.16 12.98
N GLN A 16 -33.30 2.17 12.77
CA GLN A 16 -33.89 2.40 11.45
C GLN A 16 -33.51 3.76 10.87
N LEU A 17 -33.59 4.81 11.69
CA LEU A 17 -33.16 6.15 11.28
C LEU A 17 -31.65 6.21 11.02
N GLY A 18 -30.86 5.48 11.81
CA GLY A 18 -29.42 5.35 11.62
C GLY A 18 -29.07 4.69 10.27
N GLU A 19 -29.68 3.55 9.95
CA GLU A 19 -29.49 2.85 8.67
C GLU A 19 -29.87 3.74 7.47
N ILE A 20 -30.99 4.46 7.55
CA ILE A 20 -31.41 5.40 6.49
C ILE A 20 -30.40 6.53 6.32
N TRP A 21 -29.89 7.07 7.44
CA TRP A 21 -28.89 8.13 7.39
C TRP A 21 -27.57 7.61 6.78
N LEU A 22 -27.09 6.44 7.20
CA LEU A 22 -25.88 5.81 6.68
C LEU A 22 -25.99 5.50 5.18
N ALA A 23 -27.16 5.03 4.73
CA ALA A 23 -27.40 4.73 3.32
C ALA A 23 -27.32 5.97 2.40
N GLY A 24 -27.50 7.17 2.97
CA GLY A 24 -27.42 8.44 2.23
C GLY A 24 -26.04 9.10 2.24
N LEU A 25 -25.07 8.58 3.01
CA LEU A 25 -23.75 9.19 3.12
C LEU A 25 -22.84 8.84 1.95
N THR A 26 -22.08 9.84 1.50
CA THR A 26 -20.92 9.61 0.65
C THR A 26 -19.68 9.35 1.50
N VAL A 27 -18.65 8.80 0.86
CA VAL A 27 -17.32 8.63 1.49
C VAL A 27 -16.75 9.97 1.93
N ASP A 28 -16.99 11.04 1.16
CA ASP A 28 -16.53 12.39 1.48
C ASP A 28 -17.23 12.93 2.74
N ASP A 29 -18.52 12.66 2.92
CA ASP A 29 -19.27 13.04 4.13
C ASP A 29 -18.71 12.34 5.37
N VAL A 30 -18.35 11.06 5.22
CA VAL A 30 -17.73 10.26 6.29
C VAL A 30 -16.35 10.82 6.64
N PHE A 31 -15.51 11.11 5.65
CA PHE A 31 -14.20 11.73 5.89
C PHE A 31 -14.29 13.13 6.48
N ALA A 32 -15.24 13.96 6.05
CA ALA A 32 -15.45 15.29 6.59
C ALA A 32 -15.85 15.27 8.07
N ARG A 33 -16.59 14.23 8.50
CA ARG A 33 -17.09 14.11 9.88
C ARG A 33 -16.08 13.50 10.85
N PHE A 34 -15.37 12.46 10.43
CA PHE A 34 -14.48 11.70 11.31
C PHE A 34 -12.99 11.94 11.03
N GLY A 35 -12.64 12.61 9.94
CA GLY A 35 -11.26 12.75 9.51
C GLY A 35 -10.71 11.48 8.88
N GLN A 36 -9.87 11.65 7.88
CA GLN A 36 -9.26 10.53 7.15
C GLN A 36 -8.31 9.73 8.04
N ASP A 37 -7.45 10.40 8.81
CA ASP A 37 -6.42 9.74 9.62
C ASP A 37 -7.02 8.89 10.74
N GLU A 38 -8.09 9.36 11.38
CA GLU A 38 -8.79 8.62 12.44
C GLU A 38 -9.42 7.34 11.88
N LEU A 39 -10.13 7.43 10.75
CA LEU A 39 -10.73 6.26 10.11
C LEU A 39 -9.68 5.25 9.62
N LEU A 40 -8.59 5.73 9.03
CA LEU A 40 -7.51 4.86 8.55
C LEU A 40 -6.71 4.24 9.70
N SER A 41 -6.67 4.87 10.89
CA SER A 41 -5.97 4.32 12.06
C SER A 41 -6.54 2.99 12.56
N HIS A 42 -7.80 2.69 12.23
CA HIS A 42 -8.47 1.44 12.57
C HIS A 42 -8.18 0.31 11.58
N LEU A 43 -7.59 0.61 10.41
CA LEU A 43 -7.29 -0.37 9.39
C LEU A 43 -5.82 -0.82 9.48
N LYS A 44 -5.58 -2.13 9.42
CA LYS A 44 -4.21 -2.62 9.31
C LYS A 44 -3.71 -2.43 7.88
N PRO A 45 -2.44 -2.01 7.67
CA PRO A 45 -1.88 -1.87 6.33
C PRO A 45 -2.03 -3.13 5.47
N GLU A 46 -1.92 -4.31 6.06
CA GLU A 46 -2.05 -5.59 5.36
C GLU A 46 -3.46 -5.83 4.80
N GLU A 47 -4.49 -5.42 5.55
CA GLU A 47 -5.90 -5.52 5.14
C GLU A 47 -6.14 -4.61 3.93
N VAL A 48 -5.65 -3.37 3.99
CA VAL A 48 -5.75 -2.41 2.88
C VAL A 48 -5.04 -2.93 1.64
N ILE A 49 -3.79 -3.36 1.77
CA ILE A 49 -2.97 -3.86 0.65
C ILE A 49 -3.57 -5.13 0.00
N SER A 50 -4.31 -5.95 0.77
CA SER A 50 -4.95 -7.16 0.25
C SER A 50 -6.00 -6.88 -0.84
N HIS A 51 -6.60 -5.68 -0.83
CA HIS A 51 -7.57 -5.25 -1.83
C HIS A 51 -6.93 -4.82 -3.16
N PHE A 52 -5.61 -4.61 -3.20
CA PHE A 52 -4.89 -4.20 -4.40
C PHE A 52 -4.20 -5.39 -5.08
N LYS A 53 -4.24 -5.43 -6.41
CA LYS A 53 -3.46 -6.40 -7.20
C LYS A 53 -1.96 -6.15 -6.96
N PRO A 54 -1.11 -7.18 -7.03
CA PRO A 54 0.33 -7.04 -6.77
C PRO A 54 1.02 -5.90 -7.54
N VAL A 55 0.62 -5.66 -8.79
CA VAL A 55 1.17 -4.60 -9.65
C VAL A 55 0.79 -3.20 -9.17
N ASP A 56 -0.37 -3.05 -8.56
CA ASP A 56 -0.92 -1.75 -8.15
C ASP A 56 -0.41 -1.32 -6.76
N ARG A 57 0.15 -2.24 -5.96
CA ARG A 57 0.59 -1.97 -4.59
C ARG A 57 1.74 -0.99 -4.48
N LEU A 58 2.52 -0.85 -5.55
CA LEU A 58 3.66 0.08 -5.63
C LEU A 58 3.36 1.27 -6.54
N ALA A 59 2.12 1.42 -7.01
CA ALA A 59 1.74 2.54 -7.87
C ALA A 59 1.92 3.86 -7.12
N GLY A 60 2.56 4.83 -7.77
CA GLY A 60 2.83 6.16 -7.19
C GLY A 60 4.09 6.25 -6.31
N LEU A 61 4.79 5.13 -6.06
CA LEU A 61 6.08 5.14 -5.36
C LEU A 61 7.23 5.23 -6.37
N GLU A 62 8.23 6.05 -6.06
CA GLU A 62 9.45 6.10 -6.85
C GLU A 62 10.38 4.92 -6.50
N PRO A 63 11.19 4.41 -7.45
CA PRO A 63 12.11 3.31 -7.18
C PRO A 63 13.05 3.56 -5.99
N LYS A 64 13.47 4.81 -5.76
CA LYS A 64 14.34 5.18 -4.63
C LYS A 64 13.70 4.97 -3.26
N GLU A 65 12.38 4.98 -3.18
CA GLU A 65 11.61 4.78 -1.94
C GLU A 65 11.44 3.28 -1.65
N VAL A 66 11.33 2.46 -2.70
CA VAL A 66 11.05 1.02 -2.60
C VAL A 66 12.33 0.19 -2.48
N LEU A 67 13.35 0.47 -3.28
CA LEU A 67 14.58 -0.33 -3.36
C LEU A 67 15.32 -0.51 -2.02
N PRO A 68 15.35 0.45 -1.06
CA PRO A 68 16.01 0.27 0.23
C PRO A 68 15.51 -0.94 1.02
N TYR A 69 14.25 -1.34 0.85
CA TYR A 69 13.65 -2.48 1.55
C TYR A 69 14.08 -3.84 0.99
N PHE A 70 14.73 -3.87 -0.19
CA PHE A 70 15.21 -5.09 -0.82
C PHE A 70 16.73 -5.24 -0.66
N LYS A 71 17.21 -6.47 -0.47
CA LYS A 71 18.65 -6.75 -0.48
C LYS A 71 19.21 -6.48 -1.89
N PRO A 72 20.48 -6.03 -2.02
CA PRO A 72 21.06 -5.71 -3.33
C PRO A 72 20.96 -6.81 -4.39
N VAL A 73 21.03 -8.08 -3.97
CA VAL A 73 20.88 -9.24 -4.87
C VAL A 73 19.45 -9.35 -5.41
N ASP A 74 18.45 -9.14 -4.56
CA ASP A 74 17.03 -9.26 -4.91
C ASP A 74 16.58 -8.13 -5.84
N ARG A 75 17.20 -6.95 -5.75
CA ARG A 75 16.92 -5.80 -6.64
C ARG A 75 17.21 -6.10 -8.11
N LEU A 76 18.13 -7.03 -8.37
CA LEU A 76 18.54 -7.42 -9.71
C LEU A 76 17.90 -8.75 -10.15
N ALA A 77 17.05 -9.33 -9.30
CA ALA A 77 16.34 -10.57 -9.63
C ALA A 77 15.39 -10.33 -10.81
N GLY A 78 15.38 -11.27 -11.77
CA GLY A 78 14.56 -11.16 -12.98
C GLY A 78 15.17 -10.34 -14.12
N LEU A 79 16.28 -9.62 -13.89
CA LEU A 79 17.02 -8.94 -14.96
C LEU A 79 17.99 -9.91 -15.67
N THR A 80 18.05 -9.83 -16.99
CA THR A 80 19.05 -10.51 -17.81
C THR A 80 20.43 -9.89 -17.65
N LEU A 81 21.49 -10.62 -18.02
CA LEU A 81 22.86 -10.11 -17.94
C LEU A 81 23.06 -8.77 -18.70
N PRO A 82 22.57 -8.60 -19.94
CA PRO A 82 22.67 -7.32 -20.63
C PRO A 82 21.96 -6.17 -19.91
N GLU A 83 20.78 -6.41 -19.34
CA GLU A 83 20.01 -5.39 -18.60
C GLU A 83 20.72 -4.97 -17.30
N ARG A 84 21.36 -5.92 -16.61
CA ARG A 84 22.15 -5.61 -15.40
C ARG A 84 23.42 -4.81 -15.69
N LEU A 85 23.95 -4.97 -16.90
CA LEU A 85 25.13 -4.26 -17.38
C LEU A 85 24.77 -3.01 -18.19
N ALA A 86 23.48 -2.73 -18.37
CA ALA A 86 23.03 -1.50 -18.99
C ALA A 86 23.58 -0.33 -18.18
N ASP A 87 24.11 0.67 -18.87
CA ASP A 87 24.77 1.86 -18.31
C ASP A 87 26.15 1.65 -17.64
N LEU A 88 26.63 0.41 -17.51
CA LEU A 88 28.02 0.13 -17.08
C LEU A 88 28.99 0.28 -18.25
N LYS A 89 30.01 1.13 -18.08
CA LYS A 89 31.08 1.28 -19.08
C LYS A 89 31.95 0.02 -19.15
N PRO A 90 32.30 -0.48 -20.35
CA PRO A 90 33.12 -1.68 -20.50
C PRO A 90 34.44 -1.66 -19.72
N TYR A 91 35.11 -0.49 -19.66
CA TYR A 91 36.39 -0.36 -18.95
C TYR A 91 36.27 -0.67 -17.44
N VAL A 92 35.14 -0.33 -16.80
CA VAL A 92 34.90 -0.58 -15.37
C VAL A 92 34.84 -2.08 -15.11
N ILE A 93 34.20 -2.82 -16.02
CA ILE A 93 34.09 -4.28 -15.93
C ILE A 93 35.47 -4.92 -16.11
N GLU A 94 36.25 -4.46 -17.08
CA GLU A 94 37.61 -4.96 -17.31
C GLU A 94 38.55 -4.73 -16.13
N GLU A 95 38.50 -3.56 -15.49
CA GLU A 95 39.29 -3.28 -14.29
C GLU A 95 38.91 -4.19 -13.13
N TYR A 96 37.61 -4.39 -12.89
CA TYR A 96 37.14 -5.30 -11.86
C TYR A 96 37.59 -6.75 -12.10
N LEU A 97 37.52 -7.23 -13.35
CA LEU A 97 38.02 -8.57 -13.72
C LEU A 97 39.54 -8.70 -13.51
N LYS A 98 40.33 -7.65 -13.79
CA LYS A 98 41.77 -7.64 -13.51
C LYS A 98 42.07 -7.73 -12.02
N GLN A 99 41.29 -7.05 -11.17
CA GLN A 99 41.43 -7.14 -9.70
C GLN A 99 41.11 -8.55 -9.19
N LEU A 100 40.03 -9.16 -9.65
CA LEU A 100 39.66 -10.52 -9.27
C LEU A 100 40.73 -11.55 -9.62
N LYS A 101 41.33 -11.46 -10.82
CA LYS A 101 42.44 -12.35 -11.23
C LYS A 101 43.68 -12.20 -10.35
N LYS A 102 43.94 -11.00 -9.81
CA LYS A 102 45.06 -10.76 -8.88
C LYS A 102 44.80 -11.34 -7.48
N GLN A 103 43.54 -11.49 -7.08
CA GLN A 103 43.17 -12.07 -5.77
C GLN A 103 43.14 -13.60 -5.76
N GLN A 104 43.20 -14.24 -6.93
CA GLN A 104 43.21 -15.70 -7.08
C GLN A 104 44.64 -16.29 -7.16
N HIS A 105 45.67 -15.45 -7.11
CA HIS A 105 47.09 -15.82 -7.02
C HIS A 105 47.65 -15.37 -5.69
#